data_AF-A0AAD3RLH4-F1
#
_entry.id   AF-A0AAD3RLH4-F1
#
_cell.length_a   1.000
_cell.length_b   1.000
_cell.length_c   1.000
_cell.angle_alpha   90.00
_cell.angle_beta   90.00
_cell.angle_gamma   90.00
#
_symmetry.space_group_name_H-M   'P 1'
#
loop_
_entity.id
_entity.type
_entity.pdbx_description
1 polymer ?
#
loop_
_entity_poly.entity_id
_entity_poly.type
_entity_poly.pdbx_seq_one_letter_code
_entity_poly.pdbx_strand_id
1 'polypeptide(L)'
;MNLEEYFKRICFYGSYEKLDLETLKLIHKQHIMSIPFENLSIHCGERIVMDLEVIFNKIVRSGRGGWCLENNSLFGWVLRQMGYNTTTLGSKVFNSTINDFGPNDTHLINKVVIDGKAYIADVSFGVSYQLWAPLELISGDGPTSGSGVF
;
A
#
# COMPACT_ATOMS: atom_id res chain seq x y z
N MET A 1 -11.38 7.28 -13.45
CA MET A 1 -10.84 6.85 -12.15
C MET A 1 -11.42 7.76 -11.06
N ASN A 2 -12.11 7.20 -10.06
CA ASN A 2 -12.67 7.96 -8.93
C ASN A 2 -12.59 7.13 -7.64
N LEU A 3 -12.74 7.80 -6.48
CA LEU A 3 -12.62 7.16 -5.16
C LEU A 3 -13.75 6.16 -4.87
N GLU A 4 -14.96 6.41 -5.36
CA GLU A 4 -16.13 5.56 -5.11
C GLU A 4 -15.94 4.15 -5.70
N GLU A 5 -15.44 4.05 -6.93
CA GLU A 5 -15.07 2.80 -7.57
C GLU A 5 -14.01 2.03 -6.75
N TYR A 6 -12.99 2.73 -6.23
CA TYR A 6 -11.96 2.12 -5.38
C TYR A 6 -12.54 1.64 -4.04
N PHE A 7 -13.36 2.46 -3.37
CA PHE A 7 -13.98 2.08 -2.10
C PHE A 7 -14.91 0.87 -2.25
N LYS A 8 -15.66 0.81 -3.35
CA LYS A 8 -16.43 -0.39 -3.70
C LYS A 8 -15.53 -1.61 -3.88
N ARG A 9 -14.36 -1.48 -4.53
CA ARG A 9 -13.39 -2.58 -4.73
C ARG A 9 -12.85 -3.15 -3.42
N ILE A 10 -12.69 -2.33 -2.39
CA ILE A 10 -12.17 -2.74 -1.07
C ILE A 10 -13.28 -2.97 -0.04
N CYS A 11 -14.55 -2.91 -0.43
CA CYS A 11 -15.70 -3.02 0.46
C CYS A 11 -15.70 -1.96 1.60
N PHE A 12 -15.25 -0.75 1.30
CA PHE A 12 -15.33 0.40 2.20
C PHE A 12 -16.66 1.15 1.97
N TYR A 13 -17.47 1.24 3.02
CA TYR A 13 -18.76 1.97 3.02
C TYR A 13 -18.81 3.04 4.12
N GLY A 14 -17.67 3.33 4.76
CA GLY A 14 -17.57 4.33 5.80
C GLY A 14 -17.49 5.76 5.24
N SER A 15 -17.65 6.76 6.12
CA SER A 15 -17.29 8.13 5.78
C SER A 15 -15.77 8.27 5.74
N TYR A 16 -15.27 9.03 4.78
CA TYR A 16 -13.87 9.39 4.62
C TYR A 16 -13.65 10.92 4.71
N GLU A 17 -14.62 11.65 5.25
CA GLU A 17 -14.56 13.10 5.44
C GLU A 17 -13.51 13.50 6.50
N LYS A 18 -13.20 12.59 7.43
CA LYS A 18 -12.15 12.78 8.42
C LYS A 18 -10.83 12.20 7.90
N LEU A 19 -9.80 13.04 7.85
CA LEU A 19 -8.44 12.65 7.48
C LEU A 19 -7.63 12.22 8.70
N ASP A 20 -8.22 11.34 9.51
CA ASP A 20 -7.62 10.84 10.76
C ASP A 20 -6.94 9.47 10.58
N LEU A 21 -6.21 9.04 11.61
CA LEU A 21 -5.48 7.77 11.60
C LEU A 21 -6.42 6.56 11.58
N GLU A 22 -7.60 6.65 12.20
CA GLU A 22 -8.55 5.53 12.27
C GLU A 22 -9.17 5.23 10.90
N THR A 23 -9.49 6.27 10.14
CA THR A 23 -9.93 6.15 8.74
C THR A 23 -8.83 5.52 7.89
N LEU A 24 -7.57 5.97 8.04
CA LEU A 24 -6.43 5.41 7.31
C LEU A 24 -6.21 3.93 7.65
N LYS A 25 -6.26 3.55 8.94
CA LYS A 25 -6.13 2.15 9.39
C LYS A 25 -7.21 1.27 8.77
N LEU A 26 -8.46 1.73 8.75
CA LEU A 26 -9.58 0.97 8.21
C LEU A 26 -9.42 0.73 6.70
N ILE A 27 -9.12 1.78 5.94
CA ILE A 27 -8.94 1.70 4.47
C ILE A 27 -7.71 0.85 4.13
N HIS A 28 -6.61 1.01 4.87
CA HIS A 28 -5.39 0.20 4.71
C HIS A 28 -5.70 -1.29 4.92
N LYS A 29 -6.35 -1.64 6.04
CA LYS A 29 -6.77 -3.01 6.33
C LYS A 29 -7.70 -3.57 5.25
N GLN A 30 -8.67 -2.78 4.80
CA GLN A 30 -9.61 -3.25 3.77
C GLN A 30 -8.94 -3.43 2.41
N HIS A 31 -7.95 -2.61 2.06
CA HIS A 31 -7.14 -2.81 0.86
C HIS A 31 -6.45 -4.18 0.89
N ILE A 32 -5.66 -4.46 1.94
CA ILE A 32 -4.88 -5.70 2.02
C ILE A 32 -5.76 -6.96 2.10
N MET A 33 -6.99 -6.83 2.60
CA MET A 33 -7.96 -7.93 2.68
C MET A 33 -8.71 -8.17 1.35
N SER A 34 -8.73 -7.18 0.45
CA SER A 34 -9.54 -7.23 -0.77
C SER A 34 -8.71 -7.34 -2.05
N ILE A 35 -7.52 -6.74 -2.07
CA ILE A 35 -6.66 -6.65 -3.25
C ILE A 35 -5.42 -7.52 -3.01
N PRO A 36 -5.24 -8.62 -3.77
CA PRO A 36 -4.12 -9.52 -3.56
C PRO A 36 -2.80 -8.91 -4.04
N PHE A 37 -1.73 -9.21 -3.32
CA PHE A 37 -0.36 -9.11 -3.83
C PHE A 37 -0.07 -10.30 -4.76
N GLU A 38 0.20 -10.05 -6.04
CA GLU A 38 0.36 -11.08 -7.07
C GLU A 38 1.24 -10.63 -8.25
N ASN A 39 1.80 -11.58 -8.99
CA ASN A 39 2.61 -11.34 -10.20
C ASN A 39 2.14 -12.16 -11.41
N LEU A 40 0.87 -12.58 -11.46
CA LEU A 40 0.29 -13.44 -12.48
C LEU A 40 0.40 -12.86 -13.89
N SER A 41 0.34 -11.53 -14.04
CA SER A 41 0.56 -10.88 -15.34
C SER A 41 1.90 -11.26 -15.97
N ILE A 42 2.97 -11.35 -15.16
CA ILE A 42 4.30 -11.75 -15.63
C ILE A 42 4.27 -13.20 -16.15
N HIS A 43 3.64 -14.10 -15.40
CA HIS A 43 3.54 -15.52 -15.77
C HIS A 43 2.63 -15.76 -16.98
N CYS A 44 1.70 -14.85 -17.25
CA CYS A 44 0.84 -14.88 -18.43
C CYS A 44 1.43 -14.15 -19.64
N GLY A 45 2.66 -13.60 -19.54
CA GLY A 45 3.29 -12.84 -20.62
C GLY A 45 2.65 -11.46 -20.86
N GLU A 46 1.85 -10.97 -19.92
CA GLU A 46 1.26 -9.64 -19.96
C GLU A 46 2.29 -8.59 -19.55
N ARG A 47 2.33 -7.46 -20.26
CA ARG A 47 3.20 -6.34 -19.91
C ARG A 47 2.66 -5.62 -18.67
N ILE A 48 3.52 -5.40 -17.67
CA ILE A 48 3.24 -4.46 -16.59
C ILE A 48 3.46 -3.04 -17.10
N VAL A 49 2.43 -2.20 -16.98
CA VAL A 49 2.45 -0.80 -17.43
C VAL A 49 2.28 0.09 -16.20
N MET A 50 3.28 0.94 -15.94
CA MET A 50 3.29 1.86 -14.80
C MET A 50 2.55 3.16 -15.14
N ASP A 51 1.32 3.02 -15.61
CA ASP A 51 0.37 4.11 -15.81
C ASP A 51 -0.79 3.93 -14.82
N LEU A 52 -1.16 5.00 -14.12
CA LEU A 52 -2.11 4.92 -13.03
C LEU A 52 -3.52 4.54 -13.51
N GLU A 53 -3.94 4.98 -14.69
CA GLU A 53 -5.25 4.60 -15.24
C GLU A 53 -5.27 3.12 -15.65
N VAL A 54 -4.18 2.62 -16.23
CA VAL A 54 -4.04 1.19 -16.53
C VAL A 54 -4.05 0.34 -15.26
N ILE A 55 -3.31 0.75 -14.23
CA ILE A 55 -3.30 0.11 -12.91
C ILE A 55 -4.71 0.11 -12.29
N PHE A 56 -5.39 1.25 -12.32
CA PHE A 56 -6.75 1.37 -11.80
C PHE A 56 -7.73 0.44 -12.52
N ASN A 57 -7.68 0.40 -13.85
CA ASN A 57 -8.53 -0.50 -14.63
C ASN A 57 -8.26 -1.97 -14.26
N LYS A 58 -6.99 -2.38 -14.16
CA LYS A 58 -6.61 -3.75 -13.78
C LYS A 58 -7.10 -4.11 -12.38
N ILE A 59 -6.75 -3.31 -11.37
CA ILE A 59 -6.98 -3.65 -9.96
C ILE A 59 -8.44 -3.41 -9.56
N VAL A 60 -8.99 -2.24 -9.90
CA VAL A 60 -10.30 -1.79 -9.42
C VAL A 60 -11.42 -2.32 -10.30
N ARG A 61 -11.35 -2.12 -11.62
CA ARG A 61 -12.45 -2.46 -12.52
C ARG A 61 -12.47 -3.94 -12.92
N SER A 62 -11.30 -4.53 -13.15
CA SER A 62 -11.16 -5.94 -13.51
C SER A 62 -10.97 -6.87 -12.31
N GLY A 63 -10.97 -6.34 -11.08
CA GLY A 63 -10.95 -7.12 -9.84
C GLY A 63 -9.65 -7.89 -9.58
N ARG A 64 -8.55 -7.53 -10.25
CA ARG A 64 -7.25 -8.19 -10.05
C ARG A 64 -6.46 -7.61 -8.88
N GLY A 65 -5.27 -8.16 -8.67
CA GLY A 65 -4.24 -7.63 -7.79
C GLY A 65 -3.08 -7.01 -8.57
N GLY A 66 -1.91 -6.96 -7.93
CA GLY A 66 -0.66 -6.54 -8.55
C GLY A 66 0.51 -6.73 -7.61
N TRP A 67 1.71 -6.36 -8.06
CA TRP A 67 2.89 -6.30 -7.21
C TRP A 67 3.00 -4.94 -6.49
N CYS A 68 4.12 -4.69 -5.81
CA CYS A 68 4.28 -3.52 -4.93
C CYS A 68 4.10 -2.18 -5.66
N LEU A 69 4.67 -2.04 -6.85
CA LEU A 69 4.60 -0.80 -7.62
C LEU A 69 3.16 -0.48 -8.05
N GLU A 70 2.34 -1.47 -8.41
CA GLU A 70 0.97 -1.24 -8.84
C GLU A 70 0.07 -0.88 -7.65
N ASN A 71 0.10 -1.71 -6.59
CA ASN A 71 -0.76 -1.54 -5.42
C ASN A 71 -0.42 -0.28 -4.62
N ASN A 72 0.85 -0.06 -4.28
CA ASN A 72 1.22 1.13 -3.51
C ASN A 72 1.16 2.43 -4.35
N SER A 73 1.24 2.37 -5.68
CA SER A 73 0.94 3.55 -6.53
C SER A 73 -0.55 3.87 -6.53
N LEU A 74 -1.41 2.86 -6.67
CA LEU A 74 -2.86 3.02 -6.54
C LEU A 74 -3.22 3.57 -5.16
N PHE A 75 -2.67 2.99 -4.10
CA PHE A 75 -2.92 3.45 -2.72
C PHE A 75 -2.41 4.88 -2.50
N GLY A 76 -1.22 5.21 -3.01
CA GLY A 76 -0.68 6.57 -2.97
C GLY A 76 -1.58 7.59 -3.69
N TRP A 77 -2.21 7.20 -4.81
CA TRP A 77 -3.23 8.01 -5.46
C TRP A 77 -4.48 8.17 -4.58
N VAL A 78 -5.00 7.10 -3.99
CA VAL A 78 -6.17 7.15 -3.08
C VAL A 78 -5.91 8.13 -1.94
N LEU A 79 -4.76 8.01 -1.27
CA LEU A 79 -4.38 8.90 -0.16
C LEU A 79 -4.38 10.38 -0.57
N ARG A 80 -3.82 10.68 -1.74
CA ARG A 80 -3.80 12.06 -2.29
C ARG A 80 -5.20 12.55 -2.65
N GLN A 81 -6.04 11.71 -3.25
CA GLN A 81 -7.42 12.10 -3.60
C GLN A 81 -8.29 12.32 -2.36
N MET A 82 -8.06 11.56 -1.30
CA MET A 82 -8.71 11.82 -0.01
C MET A 82 -8.25 13.13 0.62
N GLY A 83 -7.03 13.59 0.31
CA GLY A 83 -6.46 14.85 0.83
C GLY A 83 -5.41 14.64 1.92
N TYR A 84 -4.95 13.41 2.17
CA TYR A 84 -3.85 13.17 3.08
C TYR A 84 -2.54 13.76 2.53
N ASN A 85 -1.75 14.37 3.41
CA ASN A 85 -0.38 14.76 3.10
C ASN A 85 0.50 13.52 2.93
N THR A 86 0.79 13.15 1.68
CA THR A 86 1.40 11.86 1.33
C THR A 86 2.64 12.02 0.47
N THR A 87 3.70 11.29 0.81
CA THR A 87 4.94 11.18 0.02
C THR A 87 5.18 9.71 -0.35
N THR A 88 5.44 9.43 -1.63
CA THR A 88 5.87 8.09 -2.06
C THR A 88 7.37 7.94 -1.82
N LEU A 89 7.79 6.78 -1.30
CA LEU A 89 9.19 6.47 -0.99
C LEU A 89 9.64 5.21 -1.73
N GLY A 90 10.90 5.21 -2.18
CA GLY A 90 11.61 4.00 -2.56
C GLY A 90 12.17 3.28 -1.34
N SER A 91 12.28 1.95 -1.41
CA SER A 91 12.78 1.13 -0.30
C SER A 91 13.53 -0.09 -0.83
N LYS A 92 14.48 -0.55 -0.02
CA LYS A 92 15.28 -1.74 -0.29
C LYS A 92 14.73 -2.92 0.49
N VAL A 93 14.51 -4.03 -0.19
CA VAL A 93 14.08 -5.28 0.47
C VAL A 93 15.30 -5.97 1.05
N PHE A 94 15.24 -6.30 2.34
CA PHE A 94 16.28 -7.09 3.00
C PHE A 94 16.32 -8.49 2.40
N ASN A 95 17.51 -8.95 2.02
CA ASN A 95 17.72 -10.27 1.44
C ASN A 95 18.42 -11.16 2.46
N SER A 96 17.68 -12.13 3.00
CA SER A 96 18.18 -13.08 4.01
C SER A 96 19.28 -14.01 3.50
N THR A 97 19.40 -14.23 2.18
CA THR A 97 20.47 -15.06 1.60
C THR A 97 21.84 -14.37 1.66
N ILE A 98 21.87 -13.05 1.46
CA ILE A 98 23.11 -12.26 1.53
C ILE A 98 23.27 -11.52 2.87
N ASN A 99 22.26 -11.61 3.74
CA ASN A 99 22.17 -10.92 5.02
C ASN A 99 22.41 -9.39 4.91
N ASP A 100 21.87 -8.79 3.85
CA ASP A 100 22.04 -7.38 3.53
C ASP A 100 20.88 -6.88 2.64
N PHE A 101 20.80 -5.57 2.45
CA PHE A 101 19.92 -4.93 1.50
C PHE A 101 20.53 -4.94 0.09
N GLY A 102 19.70 -5.17 -0.92
CA GLY A 102 20.11 -5.02 -2.32
C GLY A 102 20.55 -3.59 -2.66
N PRO A 103 21.31 -3.39 -3.76
CA PRO A 103 21.80 -2.07 -4.14
C PRO A 103 20.69 -1.14 -4.64
N ASN A 104 19.60 -1.69 -5.17
CA ASN A 104 18.52 -0.97 -5.82
C ASN A 104 17.28 -0.85 -4.92
N ASP A 105 16.52 0.23 -5.09
CA ASP A 105 15.19 0.36 -4.51
C ASP A 105 14.22 -0.53 -5.30
N THR A 106 13.80 -1.62 -4.70
CA THR A 106 12.94 -2.65 -5.31
C THR A 106 11.53 -2.66 -4.73
N HIS A 107 11.25 -1.80 -3.76
CA HIS A 107 9.94 -1.69 -3.12
C HIS A 107 9.48 -0.23 -3.05
N LEU A 108 8.17 -0.03 -3.12
CA LEU A 108 7.53 1.28 -3.05
C LEU A 108 6.58 1.28 -1.86
N ILE A 109 6.69 2.30 -1.01
CA ILE A 109 5.81 2.52 0.15
C ILE A 109 5.31 3.96 0.17
N ASN A 110 4.32 4.26 1.02
CA ASN A 110 3.81 5.62 1.19
C ASN A 110 4.04 6.11 2.62
N LYS A 111 4.48 7.35 2.77
CA LYS A 111 4.50 8.08 4.04
C LYS A 111 3.31 9.02 4.10
N VAL A 112 2.58 9.03 5.21
CA VAL A 112 1.44 9.90 5.46
C VAL A 112 1.69 10.75 6.70
N VAL A 113 1.37 12.05 6.65
CA VAL A 113 1.45 12.95 7.82
C VAL A 113 0.06 13.28 8.33
N ILE A 114 -0.20 12.98 9.60
CA ILE A 114 -1.48 13.23 10.30
C ILE A 114 -1.14 13.91 11.62
N ASP A 115 -1.72 15.08 11.89
CA ASP A 115 -1.51 15.86 13.12
C ASP A 115 -0.02 16.05 13.50
N GLY A 116 0.82 16.30 12.50
CA GLY A 116 2.26 16.51 12.66
C GLY A 116 3.10 15.24 12.83
N LYS A 117 2.46 14.05 12.89
CA LYS A 117 3.12 12.75 13.00
C LYS A 117 3.22 12.05 11.66
N ALA A 118 4.35 11.41 11.40
CA ALA A 118 4.58 10.66 10.17
C ALA A 118 4.26 9.17 10.39
N TYR A 119 3.61 8.56 9.41
CA TYR A 119 3.26 7.14 9.38
C TYR A 119 3.72 6.51 8.07
N ILE A 120 4.20 5.26 8.13
CA ILE A 120 4.44 4.42 6.96
C ILE A 120 3.19 3.59 6.68
N ALA A 121 2.69 3.68 5.46
CA ALA A 121 1.60 2.89 4.93
C ALA A 121 2.10 2.08 3.73
N ASP A 122 2.07 0.76 3.87
CA ASP A 122 2.43 -0.20 2.83
C ASP A 122 1.34 -1.26 2.73
N VAL A 123 0.69 -1.35 1.58
CA VAL A 123 -0.41 -2.31 1.34
C VAL A 123 0.02 -3.49 0.46
N SER A 124 1.31 -3.63 0.14
CA SER A 124 1.74 -4.62 -0.85
C SER A 124 3.19 -5.10 -0.73
N PHE A 125 3.63 -5.40 0.49
CA PHE A 125 4.84 -6.22 0.70
C PHE A 125 4.53 -7.72 0.53
N GLY A 126 3.36 -8.14 1.02
CA GLY A 126 2.84 -9.50 0.87
C GLY A 126 3.31 -10.52 1.92
N VAL A 127 2.71 -11.71 1.84
CA VAL A 127 3.00 -12.88 2.68
C VAL A 127 2.88 -12.56 4.18
N SER A 128 3.72 -13.16 5.04
CA SER A 128 3.75 -12.91 6.49
C SER A 128 4.31 -11.54 6.88
N TYR A 129 4.84 -10.78 5.94
CA TYR A 129 5.49 -9.48 6.19
C TYR A 129 4.56 -8.29 5.89
N GLN A 130 3.32 -8.56 5.46
CA GLN A 130 2.36 -7.51 5.17
C GLN A 130 1.96 -6.75 6.45
N LEU A 131 2.10 -5.43 6.43
CA LEU A 131 1.57 -4.57 7.49
C LEU A 131 0.04 -4.65 7.53
N TRP A 132 -0.54 -4.70 8.72
CA TRP A 132 -2.00 -4.72 8.93
C TRP A 132 -2.59 -3.33 9.21
N ALA A 133 -1.72 -2.36 9.49
CA ALA A 133 -2.05 -0.98 9.79
C ALA A 133 -0.83 -0.10 9.48
N PRO A 134 -1.02 1.21 9.25
CA PRO A 134 0.09 2.15 9.19
C PRO A 134 0.90 2.16 10.49
N LEU A 135 2.22 2.27 10.37
CA LEU A 135 3.15 2.33 11.51
C LEU A 135 3.65 3.76 11.70
N GLU A 136 3.67 4.26 12.93
CA GLU A 136 4.27 5.57 13.22
C GLU A 136 5.78 5.51 12.95
N LEU A 137 6.30 6.50 12.22
CA LEU A 137 7.72 6.58 11.86
C LEU A 137 8.51 7.18 13.02
N ILE A 138 8.72 6.36 14.04
CA ILE A 138 9.56 6.65 15.22
C ILE A 138 10.74 5.68 15.24
N SER A 139 11.92 6.18 15.59
CA SER A 139 13.11 5.34 15.75
C SER A 139 13.09 4.68 17.14
N GLY A 140 13.41 3.39 17.23
CA GLY A 140 13.48 2.64 18.49
C GLY A 140 12.65 1.35 18.43
N ASP A 141 12.42 0.73 19.59
CA ASP A 141 11.58 -0.47 19.69
C ASP A 141 10.12 -0.10 19.35
N GLY A 142 9.69 -0.50 18.15
CA GLY A 142 8.40 -0.15 17.56
C GLY A 142 7.21 -0.86 18.22
N PRO A 143 5.98 -0.41 17.93
CA PRO A 143 4.77 -1.07 18.42
C PRO A 143 4.68 -2.51 17.92
N THR A 144 4.34 -3.44 18.81
CA THR A 144 3.99 -4.82 18.44
C THR A 144 2.71 -4.81 17.61
N SER A 145 2.79 -5.19 16.34
CA SER A 145 1.61 -5.44 15.52
C SER A 145 1.19 -6.91 15.64
N GLY A 146 -0.09 -7.23 15.40
CA GLY A 146 -0.59 -8.62 15.47
C GLY A 146 0.09 -9.60 14.51
N SER A 147 0.83 -9.09 13.50
CA SER A 147 1.61 -9.89 12.53
C SER A 147 3.12 -9.92 12.83
N GLY A 148 3.60 -9.26 13.89
CA GLY A 148 5.01 -9.25 14.28
C GLY A 148 5.54 -7.87 14.71
N VAL A 149 6.83 -7.84 15.06
CA VAL A 149 7.60 -6.61 15.27
C VAL A 149 8.20 -6.20 13.91
N PHE A 150 7.97 -4.97 13.49
CA PHE A 150 8.50 -4.37 12.25
C PHE A 150 9.38 -3.18 12.60
#